data_AF-A0A9D9IA75-F1
#
_entry.id   AF-A0A9D9IA75-F1
#
_cell.length_a   1.000
_cell.length_b   1.000
_cell.length_c   1.000
_cell.angle_alpha   90.00
_cell.angle_beta   90.00
_cell.angle_gamma   90.00
#
_symmetry.space_group_name_H-M   'P 1'
#
loop_
_entity.id
_entity.type
_entity.pdbx_description
1 polymer ?
#
loop_
_entity_poly.entity_id
_entity_poly.type
_entity_poly.pdbx_seq_one_letter_code
_entity_poly.pdbx_strand_id
1 'polypeptide(L)'
;MPLPISIPDLISQRIVENARIEYKSDWNPERILHTICAFANDIDNWGGGYIVIGIDEEDGMPVKPVKGIEKASIDRINKEILQTCNLIEPRYIPIVEETSYEGKEIIVIWVPGGEDRPYKCPISLSGQKSAKAYYIRKVSSTIKANGQDEKELFSLASKQPYDDRLNLNAEIGDLKSSLISEFLYNVGSDLYEASLSQPVSETGSAMQIIRGPKEMRKPINAGLMFFNN
;
A
#
# COMPACT_ATOMS: atom_id res chain seq x y z
N MET A 1 10.65 -6.98 6.33
CA MET A 1 10.20 -7.58 5.06
C MET A 1 10.69 -6.69 3.95
N PRO A 2 11.21 -7.25 2.84
CA PRO A 2 11.65 -6.45 1.70
C PRO A 2 10.44 -5.76 1.03
N LEU A 3 10.68 -4.60 0.40
CA LEU A 3 9.68 -3.97 -0.44
C LEU A 3 9.27 -4.87 -1.63
N PRO A 4 8.00 -4.80 -2.06
CA PRO A 4 7.49 -5.61 -3.17
C PRO A 4 7.99 -5.12 -4.55
N ILE A 5 8.63 -3.94 -4.59
CA ILE A 5 9.15 -3.31 -5.81
C ILE A 5 10.58 -2.83 -5.60
N SER A 6 11.38 -2.85 -6.68
CA SER A 6 12.71 -2.26 -6.67
C SER A 6 12.65 -0.73 -6.53
N ILE A 7 13.60 -0.17 -5.80
CA ILE A 7 13.70 1.29 -5.59
C ILE A 7 13.83 2.07 -6.90
N PRO A 8 14.65 1.64 -7.89
CA PRO A 8 14.72 2.33 -9.17
C PRO A 8 13.40 2.31 -9.95
N ASP A 9 12.64 1.21 -9.92
CA ASP A 9 11.36 1.12 -10.63
C ASP A 9 10.27 1.95 -9.95
N LEU A 10 10.31 2.04 -8.62
CA LEU A 10 9.46 2.93 -7.83
C LEU A 10 9.74 4.39 -8.17
N ILE A 11 11.00 4.83 -8.09
CA ILE A 11 11.37 6.23 -8.33
C ILE A 11 11.17 6.64 -9.80
N SER A 12 11.36 5.72 -10.74
CA SER A 12 11.12 5.98 -12.17
C SER A 12 9.65 5.89 -12.59
N GLN A 13 8.71 5.67 -11.65
CA GLN A 13 7.27 5.64 -11.89
C GLN A 13 6.82 4.68 -12.99
N ARG A 14 7.59 3.59 -13.21
CA ARG A 14 7.31 2.64 -14.30
C ARG A 14 6.15 1.70 -14.01
N ILE A 15 5.96 1.38 -12.74
CA ILE A 15 5.07 0.30 -12.30
C ILE A 15 3.97 0.83 -11.38
N VAL A 16 4.28 1.82 -10.55
CA VAL A 16 3.37 2.40 -9.56
C VAL A 16 2.84 3.72 -10.07
N GLU A 17 1.53 3.91 -9.98
CA GLU A 17 0.86 5.15 -10.37
C GLU A 17 1.29 6.34 -9.50
N ASN A 18 1.46 7.53 -10.09
CA ASN A 18 1.95 8.72 -9.37
C ASN A 18 1.12 9.07 -8.14
N ALA A 19 -0.18 8.83 -8.19
CA ALA A 19 -1.08 9.12 -7.08
C ALA A 19 -0.86 8.20 -5.85
N ARG A 20 -0.09 7.12 -6.00
CA ARG A 20 0.33 6.19 -4.94
C ARG A 20 1.76 6.42 -4.45
N ILE A 21 2.46 7.42 -4.97
CA ILE A 21 3.80 7.80 -4.51
C ILE A 21 3.73 9.21 -3.95
N GLU A 22 4.39 9.43 -2.82
CA GLU A 22 4.62 10.76 -2.26
C GLU A 22 6.12 10.98 -2.11
N TYR A 23 6.66 12.03 -2.73
CA TYR A 23 8.04 12.44 -2.48
C TYR A 23 8.08 13.54 -1.42
N LYS A 24 9.09 13.47 -0.55
CA LYS A 24 9.36 14.44 0.50
C LYS A 24 10.85 14.70 0.58
N SER A 25 11.24 15.97 0.44
CA SER A 25 12.64 16.38 0.57
C SER A 25 13.24 16.00 1.92
N ASP A 26 12.46 16.15 3.00
CA ASP A 26 12.90 16.01 4.39
C ASP A 26 11.82 15.36 5.27
N TRP A 27 12.23 14.92 6.46
CA TRP A 27 11.34 14.35 7.46
C TRP A 27 10.48 15.42 8.13
N ASN A 28 9.16 15.34 7.93
CA ASN A 28 8.16 16.07 8.69
C ASN A 28 7.17 15.06 9.32
N PRO A 29 7.26 14.79 10.64
CA PRO A 29 6.49 13.73 11.26
C PRO A 29 4.97 13.92 11.14
N GLU A 30 4.47 15.16 11.19
CA GLU A 30 3.03 15.44 11.11
C GLU A 30 2.48 15.19 9.70
N ARG A 31 3.13 15.77 8.68
CA ARG A 31 2.70 15.59 7.28
C ARG A 31 2.82 14.14 6.83
N ILE A 32 3.89 13.46 7.23
CA ILE A 32 4.10 12.05 6.87
C ILE A 32 3.08 11.18 7.59
N LEU A 33 2.76 11.43 8.87
CA LEU A 33 1.70 10.72 9.58
C LEU A 33 0.34 10.85 8.89
N HIS A 34 -0.04 12.06 8.45
CA HIS A 34 -1.28 12.27 7.71
C HIS A 34 -1.29 11.50 6.39
N THR A 35 -0.15 11.46 5.70
CA THR A 35 0.00 10.72 4.43
C THR A 35 -0.08 9.21 4.64
N ILE A 36 0.54 8.68 5.71
CA ILE A 36 0.41 7.27 6.10
C ILE A 36 -1.05 6.95 6.40
N CYS A 37 -1.74 7.80 7.18
CA CYS A 37 -3.16 7.60 7.48
C CYS A 37 -4.02 7.60 6.21
N ALA A 38 -3.71 8.47 5.25
CA ALA A 38 -4.39 8.53 3.96
C ALA A 38 -4.18 7.28 3.11
N PHE A 39 -2.93 6.82 2.96
CA PHE A 39 -2.63 5.60 2.22
C PHE A 39 -3.19 4.35 2.90
N ALA A 40 -3.18 4.28 4.24
CA ALA A 40 -3.79 3.16 4.96
C ALA A 40 -5.31 3.11 4.81
N ASN A 41 -5.96 4.27 4.64
CA ASN A 41 -7.40 4.36 4.38
C ASN A 41 -7.79 3.99 2.94
N ASP A 42 -6.88 4.16 1.98
CA ASP A 42 -6.99 3.63 0.61
C ASP A 42 -8.41 3.69 0.04
N ILE A 43 -9.01 4.89 0.03
CA ILE A 43 -10.44 5.07 -0.27
C ILE A 43 -10.80 4.56 -1.68
N ASP A 44 -9.88 4.68 -2.63
CA ASP A 44 -10.03 4.20 -4.01
C ASP A 44 -9.62 2.72 -4.19
N ASN A 45 -9.25 2.01 -3.11
CA ASN A 45 -8.81 0.61 -3.08
C ASN A 45 -7.65 0.30 -4.05
N TRP A 46 -6.67 1.19 -4.12
CA TRP A 46 -5.48 1.03 -4.95
C TRP A 46 -4.40 0.13 -4.33
N GLY A 47 -4.61 -0.33 -3.09
CA GLY A 47 -3.66 -1.12 -2.32
C GLY A 47 -2.67 -0.27 -1.52
N GLY A 48 -3.02 0.99 -1.24
CA GLY A 48 -2.18 1.94 -0.49
C GLY A 48 -1.11 2.60 -1.35
N GLY A 49 0.05 2.94 -0.76
CA GLY A 49 1.09 3.71 -1.45
C GLY A 49 2.47 3.71 -0.79
N TYR A 50 3.34 4.55 -1.32
CA TYR A 50 4.75 4.69 -0.93
C TYR A 50 5.06 6.15 -0.62
N ILE A 51 5.86 6.38 0.42
CA ILE A 51 6.41 7.69 0.75
C ILE A 51 7.93 7.57 0.65
N VAL A 52 8.55 8.42 -0.16
CA VAL A 52 10.00 8.45 -0.36
C VAL A 52 10.56 9.73 0.23
N ILE A 53 11.35 9.59 1.30
CA ILE A 53 11.99 10.69 2.02
C ILE A 53 13.43 10.86 1.54
N GLY A 54 13.82 12.09 1.26
CA GLY A 54 15.12 12.46 0.69
C GLY A 54 15.07 12.79 -0.80
N ILE A 55 13.88 12.80 -1.42
CA ILE A 55 13.68 13.16 -2.82
C ILE A 55 12.66 14.29 -2.86
N ASP A 56 13.02 15.37 -3.56
CA ASP A 56 12.11 16.51 -3.75
C ASP A 56 11.19 16.27 -4.94
N GLU A 57 10.08 17.01 -5.01
CA GLU A 57 9.05 16.84 -6.04
C GLU A 57 8.78 18.15 -6.77
N GLU A 58 8.66 18.08 -8.10
CA GLU A 58 8.12 19.15 -8.93
C GLU A 58 7.11 18.53 -9.91
N ASP A 59 5.87 19.02 -9.89
CA ASP A 59 4.76 18.53 -10.74
C ASP A 59 4.55 16.99 -10.73
N GLY A 60 4.67 16.35 -9.56
CA GLY A 60 4.49 14.90 -9.46
C GLY A 60 5.73 14.08 -9.84
N MET A 61 6.84 14.73 -10.20
CA MET A 61 8.07 14.09 -10.65
C MET A 61 9.20 14.30 -9.64
N PRO A 62 10.05 13.29 -9.42
CA PRO A 62 11.20 13.43 -8.55
C PRO A 62 12.23 14.38 -9.16
N VAL A 63 12.62 15.41 -8.40
CA VAL A 63 13.65 16.37 -8.81
C VAL A 63 15.02 15.69 -8.73
N LYS A 64 15.83 15.90 -9.78
CA LYS A 64 17.21 15.42 -9.86
C LYS A 64 18.22 16.58 -9.90
N PRO A 65 19.40 16.43 -9.28
CA PRO A 65 19.86 15.27 -8.49
C PRO A 65 19.12 15.16 -7.16
N VAL A 66 18.97 13.93 -6.65
CA VAL A 66 18.27 13.70 -5.37
C VAL A 66 19.04 14.34 -4.20
N LYS A 67 18.32 14.93 -3.26
CA LYS A 67 18.89 15.60 -2.07
C LYS A 67 19.53 14.59 -1.12
N GLY A 68 18.81 13.50 -0.86
CA GLY A 68 19.13 12.50 0.15
C GLY A 68 18.87 12.98 1.57
N ILE A 69 19.05 12.06 2.52
CA ILE A 69 19.06 12.33 3.96
C ILE A 69 20.44 12.11 4.56
N GLU A 70 20.72 12.80 5.67
CA GLU A 70 21.96 12.60 6.40
C GLU A 70 21.93 11.29 7.18
N LYS A 71 23.00 10.48 7.10
CA LYS A 71 23.13 9.19 7.82
C LYS A 71 22.84 9.29 9.31
N ALA A 72 23.30 10.36 9.95
CA ALA A 72 23.10 10.60 11.37
C ALA A 72 21.63 10.80 11.76
N SER A 73 20.78 11.20 10.79
CA SER A 73 19.35 11.45 11.03
C SER A 73 18.47 10.22 10.90
N ILE A 74 18.95 9.14 10.27
CA ILE A 74 18.17 7.94 9.91
C ILE A 74 17.61 7.25 11.16
N ASP A 75 18.46 6.96 12.15
CA ASP A 75 18.04 6.30 13.40
C ASP A 75 16.99 7.13 14.17
N ARG A 76 17.14 8.45 14.17
CA ARG A 76 16.15 9.37 14.75
C ARG A 76 14.81 9.27 14.01
N ILE A 77 14.84 9.33 12.67
CA ILE A 77 13.64 9.26 11.84
C ILE A 77 12.89 7.94 12.08
N ASN A 78 13.57 6.80 12.12
CA ASN A 78 12.93 5.51 12.39
C ASN A 78 12.22 5.45 13.74
N LYS A 79 12.87 5.96 14.80
CA LYS A 79 12.25 6.03 16.13
C LYS A 79 11.02 6.94 16.11
N GLU A 80 11.09 8.07 15.43
CA GLU A 80 9.97 9.00 15.27
C GLU A 80 8.82 8.40 14.43
N ILE A 81 9.10 7.65 13.36
CA ILE A 81 8.09 6.92 12.58
C ILE A 81 7.29 5.99 13.49
N LEU A 82 7.98 5.16 14.28
CA LEU A 82 7.30 4.21 15.17
C LEU A 82 6.45 4.93 16.23
N GLN A 83 6.99 5.98 16.84
CA GLN A 83 6.29 6.77 17.85
C GLN A 83 5.04 7.45 17.29
N THR A 84 5.16 8.08 16.13
CA THR A 84 4.04 8.77 15.47
C THR A 84 2.98 7.80 14.96
N CYS A 85 3.37 6.67 14.36
CA CYS A 85 2.44 5.66 13.87
C CYS A 85 1.63 4.98 14.99
N ASN A 86 2.19 4.86 16.20
CA ASN A 86 1.43 4.38 17.37
C ASN A 86 0.27 5.33 17.76
N LEU A 87 0.20 6.55 17.22
CA LEU A 87 -0.91 7.47 17.45
C LEU A 87 -2.11 7.22 16.51
N ILE A 88 -1.93 6.40 15.46
CA ILE A 88 -2.99 6.00 14.55
C ILE A 88 -3.95 5.05 15.26
N GLU A 89 -5.25 5.23 15.04
CA GLU A 89 -6.32 4.38 15.55
C GLU A 89 -7.22 3.88 14.40
N PRO A 90 -7.43 2.56 14.24
CA PRO A 90 -6.74 1.46 14.93
C PRO A 90 -5.21 1.49 14.73
N ARG A 91 -4.46 0.79 15.58
CA ARG A 91 -2.98 0.81 15.50
C ARG A 91 -2.54 0.33 14.13
N TYR A 92 -1.72 1.14 13.45
CA TYR A 92 -1.20 0.84 12.12
C TYR A 92 0.31 1.13 12.08
N ILE A 93 1.09 0.21 11.54
CA ILE A 93 2.55 0.36 11.41
C ILE A 93 2.94 0.04 9.96
N PRO A 94 3.52 1.00 9.22
CA PRO A 94 3.98 0.76 7.85
C PRO A 94 5.29 -0.02 7.83
N ILE A 95 5.68 -0.48 6.63
CA ILE A 95 6.97 -1.12 6.38
C ILE A 95 7.96 -0.03 5.96
N VAL A 96 9.12 0.00 6.61
CA VAL A 96 10.16 1.01 6.36
C VAL A 96 11.40 0.31 5.83
N GLU A 97 11.95 0.82 4.73
CA GLU A 97 13.21 0.37 4.14
C GLU A 97 14.17 1.55 3.98
N GLU A 98 15.39 1.39 4.50
CA GLU A 98 16.51 2.31 4.33
C GLU A 98 17.36 1.84 3.16
N THR A 99 17.68 2.74 2.23
CA THR A 99 18.40 2.36 1.01
C THR A 99 19.16 3.55 0.44
N SER A 100 20.04 3.26 -0.52
CA SER A 100 20.80 4.28 -1.24
C SER A 100 20.35 4.36 -2.70
N TYR A 101 20.12 5.58 -3.19
CA TYR A 101 19.77 5.86 -4.57
C TYR A 101 20.66 7.00 -5.09
N GLU A 102 21.29 6.79 -6.26
CA GLU A 102 22.27 7.76 -6.84
C GLU A 102 23.38 8.19 -5.85
N GLY A 103 23.81 7.28 -4.97
CA GLY A 103 24.86 7.55 -3.96
C GLY A 103 24.39 8.38 -2.75
N LYS A 104 23.08 8.62 -2.63
CA LYS A 104 22.45 9.33 -1.52
C LYS A 104 21.56 8.38 -0.73
N GLU A 105 21.54 8.53 0.59
CA GLU A 105 20.64 7.74 1.43
C GLU A 105 19.22 8.29 1.32
N ILE A 106 18.23 7.40 1.35
CA ILE A 106 16.80 7.70 1.34
C ILE A 106 16.06 6.73 2.27
N ILE A 107 14.86 7.10 2.70
CA ILE A 107 13.94 6.19 3.41
C ILE A 107 12.69 6.01 2.57
N VAL A 108 12.30 4.75 2.37
CA VAL A 108 11.05 4.40 1.72
C VAL A 108 10.10 3.80 2.74
N ILE A 109 8.95 4.44 2.90
CA ILE A 109 7.86 3.97 3.74
C ILE A 109 6.78 3.40 2.84
N TRP A 110 6.59 2.09 2.88
CA TRP A 110 5.50 1.43 2.19
C TRP A 110 4.31 1.26 3.13
N VAL A 111 3.18 1.79 2.67
CA VAL A 111 1.92 1.88 3.40
C VAL A 111 0.86 1.09 2.62
N PRO A 112 0.71 -0.23 2.86
CA PRO A 112 -0.39 -0.99 2.27
C PRO A 112 -1.77 -0.45 2.73
N GLY A 113 -2.79 -0.68 1.92
CA GLY A 113 -4.17 -0.44 2.35
C GLY A 113 -4.48 -1.33 3.55
N GLY A 114 -4.93 -0.75 4.66
CA GLY A 114 -5.14 -1.51 5.89
C GLY A 114 -6.48 -2.26 5.90
N GLU A 115 -6.60 -3.31 6.70
CA GLU A 115 -7.84 -4.10 6.78
C GLU A 115 -8.83 -3.55 7.82
N ASP A 116 -8.31 -2.87 8.84
CA ASP A 116 -9.09 -2.31 9.95
C ASP A 116 -9.51 -0.86 9.69
N ARG A 117 -9.69 -0.51 8.41
CA ARG A 117 -10.21 0.79 8.01
C ARG A 117 -11.56 1.05 8.70
N PRO A 118 -11.89 2.31 9.04
CA PRO A 118 -11.11 3.50 8.74
C PRO A 118 -10.13 3.88 9.86
N TYR A 119 -8.94 4.33 9.48
CA TYR A 119 -7.88 4.83 10.34
C TYR A 119 -7.98 6.35 10.54
N LYS A 120 -7.75 6.80 11.77
CA LYS A 120 -7.63 8.22 12.13
C LYS A 120 -6.33 8.49 12.87
N CYS A 121 -5.79 9.69 12.72
CA CYS A 121 -4.59 10.13 13.42
C CYS A 121 -4.74 11.57 13.95
N PRO A 122 -3.88 12.02 14.88
CA PRO A 122 -3.90 13.39 15.40
C PRO A 122 -3.81 14.46 14.30
N ILE A 123 -4.60 15.53 14.42
CA ILE A 123 -4.55 16.67 13.50
C ILE A 123 -3.21 17.41 13.64
N SER A 124 -2.72 17.54 14.88
CA SER A 124 -1.36 18.03 15.14
C SER A 124 -0.61 17.20 16.17
N LEU A 125 0.72 17.13 16.05
CA LEU A 125 1.61 16.47 17.02
C LEU A 125 2.06 17.39 18.16
N SER A 126 1.77 18.69 18.08
CA SER A 126 2.32 19.70 18.99
C SER A 126 1.46 19.96 20.26
N GLY A 127 0.31 19.28 20.42
CA GLY A 127 -0.63 19.51 21.53
C GLY A 127 -0.96 18.26 22.36
N GLN A 128 -1.06 18.41 23.69
CA GLN A 128 -1.31 17.32 24.65
C GLN A 128 -2.63 16.55 24.46
N LYS A 129 -3.62 17.14 23.78
CA LYS A 129 -4.92 16.52 23.44
C LYS A 129 -5.36 16.92 22.04
N SER A 130 -4.58 16.51 21.05
CA SER A 130 -4.91 16.74 19.66
C SER A 130 -6.13 15.92 19.25
N ALA A 131 -7.14 16.59 18.68
CA ALA A 131 -8.27 15.90 18.07
C ALA A 131 -7.77 15.01 16.93
N LYS A 132 -8.41 13.85 16.74
CA LYS A 132 -8.07 12.93 15.65
C LYS A 132 -9.00 13.16 14.46
N ALA A 133 -8.49 12.92 13.25
CA ALA A 133 -9.24 13.01 12.02
C ALA A 133 -8.88 11.87 11.07
N TYR A 134 -9.81 11.57 10.16
CA TYR A 134 -9.56 10.71 9.02
C TYR A 134 -8.85 11.51 7.93
N TYR A 135 -7.86 10.89 7.30
CA TYR A 135 -7.18 11.44 6.13
C TYR A 135 -7.36 10.49 4.97
N ILE A 136 -7.48 11.03 3.77
CA ILE A 136 -7.62 10.25 2.54
C ILE A 136 -6.74 10.84 1.45
N ARG A 137 -6.41 9.98 0.47
CA ARG A 137 -5.88 10.43 -0.81
C ARG A 137 -7.05 10.84 -1.69
N LYS A 138 -6.99 12.05 -2.24
CA LYS A 138 -7.79 12.42 -3.42
C LYS A 138 -6.83 12.88 -4.49
N VAL A 139 -6.83 12.16 -5.62
CA VAL A 139 -5.83 12.35 -6.67
C VAL A 139 -4.42 12.19 -6.06
N SER A 140 -3.55 13.19 -6.14
CA SER A 140 -2.19 13.17 -5.59
C SER A 140 -2.07 13.81 -4.21
N SER A 141 -3.17 14.28 -3.61
CA SER A 141 -3.14 15.07 -2.38
C SER A 141 -3.71 14.32 -1.18
N THR A 142 -3.01 14.42 -0.06
CA THR A 142 -3.53 14.01 1.24
C THR A 142 -4.39 15.13 1.82
N ILE A 143 -5.67 14.84 2.03
CA ILE A 143 -6.63 15.79 2.61
C ILE A 143 -7.28 15.21 3.86
N LYS A 144 -7.70 16.09 4.76
CA LYS A 144 -8.59 15.72 5.86
C LYS A 144 -9.97 15.38 5.28
N ALA A 145 -10.49 14.21 5.61
CA ALA A 145 -11.82 13.77 5.18
C ALA A 145 -12.89 14.73 5.74
N ASN A 146 -13.84 15.09 4.88
CA ASN A 146 -15.05 15.80 5.31
C ASN A 146 -16.17 14.80 5.66
N GLY A 147 -17.34 15.28 6.08
CA GLY A 147 -18.44 14.40 6.50
C GLY A 147 -19.01 13.49 5.39
N GLN A 148 -18.81 13.81 4.11
CA GLN A 148 -19.18 12.94 3.00
C GLN A 148 -18.11 11.86 2.77
N ASP A 149 -16.84 12.26 2.77
CA ASP A 149 -15.70 11.35 2.66
C ASP A 149 -15.68 10.34 3.82
N GLU A 150 -16.02 10.77 5.04
CA GLU A 150 -16.14 9.88 6.18
C GLU A 150 -17.23 8.83 5.96
N LYS A 151 -18.42 9.22 5.49
CA LYS A 151 -19.51 8.27 5.20
C LYS A 151 -19.08 7.22 4.17
N GLU A 152 -18.36 7.65 3.13
CA GLU A 152 -17.80 6.78 2.11
C GLU A 152 -16.79 5.80 2.72
N LEU A 153 -15.82 6.31 3.50
CA LEU A 153 -14.86 5.49 4.23
C LEU A 153 -15.53 4.44 5.13
N PHE A 154 -16.54 4.84 5.91
CA PHE A 154 -17.27 3.93 6.79
C PHE A 154 -18.06 2.88 5.99
N SER A 155 -18.60 3.24 4.84
CA SER A 155 -19.29 2.30 3.94
C SER A 155 -18.33 1.28 3.34
N LEU A 156 -17.10 1.70 2.99
CA LEU A 156 -16.05 0.82 2.47
C LEU A 156 -15.46 -0.07 3.56
N ALA A 157 -15.32 0.45 4.78
CA ALA A 157 -14.84 -0.25 5.95
C ALA A 157 -15.80 -1.36 6.43
N SER A 158 -17.10 -1.19 6.20
CA SER A 158 -18.08 -2.21 6.57
C SER A 158 -17.99 -3.45 5.66
N LYS A 159 -17.24 -4.44 6.14
CA LYS A 159 -17.28 -5.86 5.75
C LYS A 159 -16.65 -6.18 4.39
N GLN A 160 -15.32 -6.36 4.36
CA GLN A 160 -14.76 -7.40 3.51
C GLN A 160 -14.80 -8.73 4.29
N PRO A 161 -15.63 -9.70 3.86
CA PRO A 161 -15.66 -11.05 4.42
C PRO A 161 -14.26 -11.67 4.41
N TYR A 162 -13.95 -12.55 5.37
CA TYR A 162 -12.59 -13.10 5.53
C TYR A 162 -12.07 -13.75 4.23
N ASP A 163 -12.93 -14.48 3.55
CA ASP A 163 -12.71 -15.14 2.26
C ASP A 163 -12.33 -14.15 1.14
N ASP A 164 -12.89 -12.94 1.13
CA ASP A 164 -12.59 -11.93 0.13
C ASP A 164 -11.29 -11.17 0.40
N ARG A 165 -10.69 -11.28 1.59
CA ARG A 165 -9.49 -10.52 1.98
C ARG A 165 -8.22 -11.04 1.32
N LEU A 166 -7.27 -10.13 1.06
CA LEU A 166 -5.93 -10.47 0.61
C LEU A 166 -5.19 -11.27 1.68
N ASN A 167 -4.49 -12.33 1.28
CA ASN A 167 -3.57 -13.03 2.16
C ASN A 167 -2.14 -12.55 1.90
N LEU A 168 -1.68 -11.60 2.73
CA LEU A 168 -0.35 -11.00 2.58
C LEU A 168 0.79 -12.00 2.84
N ASN A 169 0.53 -13.10 3.54
CA ASN A 169 1.53 -14.13 3.88
C ASN A 169 1.69 -15.18 2.78
N ALA A 170 0.73 -15.28 1.87
CA ALA A 170 0.77 -16.21 0.75
C ALA A 170 1.36 -15.57 -0.50
N GLU A 171 1.84 -16.40 -1.41
CA GLU A 171 2.29 -15.99 -2.75
C GLU A 171 1.38 -16.57 -3.82
N ILE A 172 1.40 -15.97 -5.02
CA ILE A 172 0.63 -16.50 -6.17
C ILE A 172 0.99 -17.96 -6.47
N GLY A 173 2.24 -18.35 -6.22
CA GLY A 173 2.71 -19.73 -6.40
C GLY A 173 2.06 -20.76 -5.47
N ASP A 174 1.39 -20.33 -4.41
CA ASP A 174 0.62 -21.21 -3.52
C ASP A 174 -0.69 -21.68 -4.20
N LEU A 175 -1.19 -20.95 -5.19
CA LEU A 175 -2.33 -21.36 -6.00
C LEU A 175 -1.91 -22.42 -7.03
N LYS A 176 -2.58 -23.57 -7.03
CA LYS A 176 -2.33 -24.67 -7.96
C LYS A 176 -3.07 -24.45 -9.28
N SER A 177 -2.30 -24.29 -10.36
CA SER A 177 -2.83 -24.20 -11.73
C SER A 177 -3.70 -25.40 -12.11
N SER A 178 -3.36 -26.60 -11.63
CA SER A 178 -4.11 -27.82 -11.89
C SER A 178 -5.51 -27.79 -11.26
N LEU A 179 -5.63 -27.39 -9.99
CA LEU A 179 -6.91 -27.28 -9.30
C LEU A 179 -7.80 -26.21 -9.93
N ILE A 180 -7.19 -25.07 -10.32
CA ILE A 180 -7.88 -24.01 -11.04
C ILE A 180 -8.42 -24.53 -12.38
N SER A 181 -7.57 -25.18 -13.18
CA SER A 181 -7.97 -25.66 -14.51
C SER A 181 -9.03 -26.77 -14.43
N GLU A 182 -8.92 -27.69 -13.46
CA GLU A 182 -9.93 -28.72 -13.21
C GLU A 182 -11.27 -28.10 -12.82
N PHE A 183 -11.27 -27.10 -11.93
CA PHE A 183 -12.48 -26.37 -11.58
C PHE A 183 -13.11 -25.69 -12.80
N LEU A 184 -12.32 -24.95 -13.58
CA LEU A 184 -12.79 -24.23 -14.77
C LEU A 184 -13.38 -25.19 -15.82
N TYR A 185 -12.78 -26.36 -16.01
CA TYR A 185 -13.32 -27.42 -16.87
C TYR A 185 -14.68 -27.93 -16.34
N ASN A 186 -14.76 -28.25 -15.05
CA ASN A 186 -15.95 -28.83 -14.43
C ASN A 186 -17.16 -27.87 -14.47
N VAL A 187 -16.92 -26.57 -14.36
CA VAL A 187 -17.99 -25.55 -14.45
C VAL A 187 -18.28 -25.10 -15.89
N GLY A 188 -17.55 -25.61 -16.89
CA GLY A 188 -17.71 -25.24 -18.29
C GLY A 188 -17.34 -23.78 -18.57
N SER A 189 -16.30 -23.26 -17.92
CA SER A 189 -15.88 -21.87 -18.09
C SER A 189 -15.09 -21.67 -19.38
N ASP A 190 -15.37 -20.57 -20.10
CA ASP A 190 -14.57 -20.12 -21.25
C ASP A 190 -13.10 -19.79 -20.88
N LEU A 191 -12.80 -19.61 -19.59
CA LEU A 191 -11.45 -19.40 -19.09
C LEU A 191 -10.60 -20.68 -19.09
N TYR A 192 -11.19 -21.87 -19.28
CA TYR A 192 -10.47 -23.14 -19.21
C TYR A 192 -9.32 -23.23 -20.23
N GLU A 193 -9.59 -22.97 -21.51
CA GLU A 193 -8.56 -23.05 -22.56
C GLU A 193 -7.40 -22.06 -22.29
N ALA A 194 -7.74 -20.87 -21.78
CA ALA A 194 -6.75 -19.88 -21.40
C ALA A 194 -5.90 -20.36 -20.18
N SER A 195 -6.52 -21.01 -19.19
CA SER A 195 -5.83 -21.46 -17.98
C SER A 195 -4.78 -22.54 -18.24
N LEU A 196 -4.89 -23.27 -19.35
CA LEU A 196 -3.90 -24.30 -19.75
C LEU A 196 -2.59 -23.69 -20.28
N SER A 197 -2.62 -22.46 -20.78
CA SER A 197 -1.47 -21.81 -21.44
C SER A 197 -0.97 -20.56 -20.71
N GLN A 198 -1.85 -19.87 -19.97
CA GLN A 198 -1.52 -18.64 -19.26
C GLN A 198 -0.90 -18.90 -17.88
N PRO A 199 -0.07 -17.97 -17.38
CA PRO A 199 0.38 -17.98 -15.99
C PRO A 199 -0.80 -17.93 -14.99
N VAL A 200 -0.59 -18.52 -13.81
CA VAL A 200 -1.57 -18.49 -12.69
C VAL A 200 -1.92 -17.06 -12.29
N SER A 201 -0.98 -16.12 -12.42
CA SER A 201 -1.22 -14.71 -12.10
C SER A 201 -2.28 -14.06 -13.00
N GLU A 202 -2.36 -14.44 -14.29
CA GLU A 202 -3.34 -13.90 -15.24
C GLU A 202 -4.70 -14.57 -15.03
N THR A 203 -4.71 -15.91 -15.03
CA THR A 203 -5.94 -16.68 -14.81
C THR A 203 -6.58 -16.37 -13.46
N GLY A 204 -5.77 -16.31 -12.38
CA GLY A 204 -6.24 -15.98 -11.04
C GLY A 204 -6.72 -14.53 -10.91
N SER A 205 -6.16 -13.59 -11.68
CA SER A 205 -6.69 -12.22 -11.75
C SER A 205 -8.05 -12.19 -12.47
N ALA A 206 -8.19 -12.93 -13.57
CA ALA A 206 -9.45 -13.04 -14.31
C ALA A 206 -10.57 -13.67 -13.45
N MET A 207 -10.21 -14.66 -12.63
CA MET A 207 -11.10 -15.29 -11.65
C MET A 207 -11.34 -14.45 -10.38
N GLN A 208 -10.74 -13.26 -10.26
CA GLN A 208 -10.83 -12.38 -9.08
C GLN A 208 -10.31 -13.00 -7.77
N ILE A 209 -9.51 -14.06 -7.85
CA ILE A 209 -8.88 -14.74 -6.70
C ILE A 209 -7.46 -14.23 -6.39
N ILE A 210 -6.93 -13.37 -7.25
CA ILE A 210 -5.71 -12.59 -7.03
C ILE A 210 -6.10 -11.12 -7.13
N ARG A 211 -5.73 -10.32 -6.13
CA ARG A 211 -5.98 -8.88 -6.10
C ARG A 211 -4.72 -8.12 -5.68
N GLY A 212 -4.84 -6.81 -5.59
CA GLY A 212 -3.75 -5.92 -5.21
C GLY A 212 -3.05 -5.31 -6.42
N PRO A 213 -2.17 -4.33 -6.17
CA PRO A 213 -1.50 -3.60 -7.21
C PRO A 213 -0.46 -4.47 -7.93
N LYS A 214 0.00 -4.06 -9.11
CA LYS A 214 0.86 -4.88 -9.99
C LYS A 214 2.13 -5.38 -9.27
N GLU A 215 2.72 -4.54 -8.43
CA GLU A 215 3.92 -4.86 -7.67
C GLU A 215 3.66 -5.79 -6.48
N MET A 216 2.42 -5.92 -6.00
CA MET A 216 2.07 -6.68 -4.80
C MET A 216 0.79 -7.48 -5.01
N ARG A 217 0.72 -8.20 -6.12
CA ARG A 217 -0.40 -9.10 -6.37
C ARG A 217 -0.35 -10.25 -5.37
N LYS A 218 -1.45 -10.44 -4.65
CA LYS A 218 -1.59 -11.45 -3.61
C LYS A 218 -2.88 -12.24 -3.81
N PRO A 219 -2.89 -13.55 -3.50
CA PRO A 219 -4.12 -14.32 -3.52
C PRO A 219 -5.06 -13.84 -2.41
N ILE A 220 -6.37 -13.96 -2.62
CA ILE A 220 -7.35 -13.81 -1.54
C ILE A 220 -7.51 -15.14 -0.79
N ASN A 221 -8.05 -15.07 0.43
CA ASN A 221 -8.26 -16.25 1.26
C ASN A 221 -9.15 -17.31 0.58
N ALA A 222 -10.20 -16.91 -0.13
CA ALA A 222 -11.05 -17.84 -0.90
C ALA A 222 -10.24 -18.62 -1.95
N GLY A 223 -9.39 -17.93 -2.70
CA GLY A 223 -8.51 -18.56 -3.69
C GLY A 223 -7.64 -19.65 -3.07
N LEU A 224 -7.08 -19.38 -1.89
CA LEU A 224 -6.28 -20.36 -1.17
C LEU A 224 -7.13 -21.50 -0.61
N MET A 225 -8.33 -21.24 -0.08
CA MET A 225 -9.23 -22.28 0.42
C MET A 225 -9.62 -23.30 -0.66
N PHE A 226 -9.77 -22.85 -1.91
CA PHE A 226 -10.17 -23.72 -3.02
C PHE A 226 -8.99 -24.31 -3.81
N PHE A 227 -7.88 -23.58 -3.91
CA PHE A 227 -6.81 -23.89 -4.86
C PHE A 227 -5.42 -23.99 -4.23
N ASN A 228 -5.32 -24.15 -2.91
CA ASN A 228 -4.08 -24.48 -2.20
C ASN A 228 -4.17 -25.90 -1.60
N ASN A 229 -3.04 -26.50 -1.23
CA ASN A 229 -2.95 -27.82 -0.59
C ASN A 229 -3.13 -27.76 0.93
#